data_AF-A0A5B8BTV8-F1
#
_entry.id   AF-A0A5B8BTV8-F1
#
_cell.length_a   1.000
_cell.length_b   1.000
_cell.length_c   1.000
_cell.angle_alpha   90.00
_cell.angle_beta   90.00
_cell.angle_gamma   90.00
#
_symmetry.space_group_name_H-M   'P 1'
#
loop_
_entity.id
_entity.type
_entity.pdbx_description
1 polymer ?
#
loop_
_entity_poly.entity_id
_entity_poly.type
_entity_poly.pdbx_seq_one_letter_code
_entity_poly.pdbx_strand_id
1 'polypeptide(L)'
;MPPPPDWPRPPRAIPAALLDRPPTGARVTVAGLVLVRQRPGTAKGVIFITLEDETGTCNVVVWAKTYERFRRAVIAGRLLRVTGRIQREQEVVHIVAEQIEDISALLDTLLAPPPAPSASAQPPVAKGAQDPAPRPALPAPGL
;
A
#
# COMPACT_ATOMS: atom_id res chain seq x y z
N MET A 1 28.42 -12.35 -3.74
CA MET A 1 27.02 -12.12 -3.33
C MET A 1 26.19 -12.12 -4.60
N PRO A 2 25.15 -12.97 -4.75
CA PRO A 2 24.27 -12.87 -5.91
C PRO A 2 23.60 -11.49 -5.91
N PRO A 3 23.35 -10.89 -7.09
CA PRO A 3 22.66 -9.61 -7.17
C PRO A 3 21.29 -9.69 -6.48
N PRO A 4 20.82 -8.58 -5.88
CA PRO A 4 19.46 -8.55 -5.36
C PRO A 4 18.49 -8.88 -6.51
N PRO A 5 17.40 -9.62 -6.24
CA PRO A 5 16.44 -9.94 -7.29
C PRO A 5 15.82 -8.66 -7.83
N ASP A 6 15.53 -8.64 -9.12
CA ASP A 6 14.89 -7.51 -9.81
C ASP A 6 13.40 -7.35 -9.47
N TRP A 7 12.94 -7.91 -8.35
CA TRP A 7 11.55 -7.83 -7.90
C TRP A 7 11.40 -7.70 -6.38
N PRO A 8 10.34 -7.02 -5.89
CA PRO A 8 10.05 -6.90 -4.46
C PRO A 8 9.85 -8.25 -3.76
N ARG A 9 10.39 -8.38 -2.54
CA ARG A 9 10.17 -9.54 -1.67
C ARG A 9 9.17 -9.22 -0.55
N PRO A 10 8.44 -10.23 -0.02
CA PRO A 10 7.61 -10.07 1.17
C PRO A 10 8.36 -9.36 2.31
N PRO A 11 7.74 -8.41 3.02
CA PRO A 11 6.32 -8.07 2.99
C PRO A 11 5.91 -7.06 1.90
N ARG A 12 6.84 -6.64 1.02
CA ARG A 12 6.55 -5.67 -0.04
C ARG A 12 5.75 -6.35 -1.16
N ALA A 13 4.68 -5.69 -1.60
CA ALA A 13 3.89 -6.17 -2.71
C ALA A 13 4.67 -6.03 -4.04
N ILE A 14 4.65 -7.07 -4.87
CA ILE A 14 5.09 -7.02 -6.26
C ILE A 14 3.92 -6.52 -7.12
N PRO A 15 4.14 -5.56 -8.03
CA PRO A 15 3.15 -5.16 -9.02
C PRO A 15 2.76 -6.32 -9.94
N ALA A 16 1.51 -6.38 -10.37
CA ALA A 16 1.01 -7.42 -11.27
C ALA A 16 1.88 -7.55 -12.55
N ALA A 17 2.32 -6.44 -13.13
CA ALA A 17 3.18 -6.42 -14.32
C ALA A 17 4.56 -7.07 -14.14
N LEU A 18 5.00 -7.34 -12.91
CA LEU A 18 6.29 -7.97 -12.62
C LEU A 18 6.17 -9.44 -12.17
N LEU A 19 4.98 -10.03 -12.21
CA LEU A 19 4.76 -11.42 -11.78
C LEU A 19 5.45 -12.47 -12.66
N ASP A 20 5.93 -12.08 -13.84
CA ASP A 20 6.74 -12.91 -14.72
C ASP A 20 8.18 -13.11 -14.22
N ARG A 21 8.70 -12.21 -13.38
CA ARG A 21 10.10 -12.22 -12.88
C ARG A 21 10.41 -13.32 -11.88
N PRO A 22 9.62 -13.53 -10.80
CA PRO A 22 10.01 -14.47 -9.75
C PRO A 22 9.86 -15.91 -10.23
N PRO A 23 10.83 -16.82 -10.02
CA PRO A 23 10.74 -18.20 -10.47
C PRO A 23 9.59 -18.96 -9.78
N THR A 24 9.16 -20.08 -10.36
CA THR A 24 8.11 -20.91 -9.76
C THR A 24 8.54 -21.39 -8.37
N GLY A 25 7.63 -21.36 -7.41
CA GLY A 25 7.89 -21.65 -6.00
C GLY A 25 8.41 -20.46 -5.18
N ALA A 26 8.79 -19.35 -5.83
CA ALA A 26 9.19 -18.12 -5.16
C ALA A 26 8.04 -17.56 -4.34
N ARG A 27 8.36 -17.12 -3.12
CA ARG A 27 7.39 -16.51 -2.22
C ARG A 27 7.27 -15.02 -2.51
N VAL A 28 6.07 -14.54 -2.78
CA VAL A 28 5.75 -13.16 -3.15
C VAL A 28 4.58 -12.65 -2.31
N THR A 29 4.46 -11.33 -2.23
CA THR A 29 3.27 -10.65 -1.70
C THR A 29 2.66 -9.87 -2.85
N VAL A 30 1.35 -9.93 -3.04
CA VAL A 30 0.58 -9.07 -3.96
C VAL A 30 -0.46 -8.31 -3.15
N ALA A 31 -0.87 -7.14 -3.62
CA ALA A 31 -1.98 -6.40 -3.04
C ALA A 31 -2.83 -5.82 -4.17
N GLY A 32 -4.15 -5.91 -4.05
CA GLY A 32 -5.04 -5.43 -5.09
C GLY A 32 -6.51 -5.50 -4.71
N LEU A 33 -7.33 -4.80 -5.50
CA LEU A 33 -8.78 -4.82 -5.40
C LEU A 33 -9.31 -6.17 -5.86
N VAL A 34 -10.29 -6.71 -5.13
CA VAL A 34 -10.88 -7.98 -5.52
C VAL A 34 -11.90 -7.75 -6.62
N LEU A 35 -11.63 -8.27 -7.81
CA LEU A 35 -12.55 -8.21 -8.95
C LEU A 35 -13.55 -9.36 -8.92
N VAL A 36 -13.04 -10.58 -8.83
CA VAL A 36 -13.83 -11.80 -9.06
C VAL A 36 -13.45 -12.86 -8.03
N ARG A 37 -14.46 -13.62 -7.58
CA ARG A 37 -14.30 -14.83 -6.77
C ARG A 37 -15.02 -15.97 -7.45
N GLN A 38 -14.31 -17.06 -7.70
CA GLN A 38 -14.89 -18.26 -8.30
C GLN A 38 -14.62 -19.46 -7.42
N ARG A 39 -15.66 -20.27 -7.19
CA ARG A 39 -15.55 -21.55 -6.50
C ARG A 39 -16.17 -22.62 -7.39
N PRO A 40 -15.41 -23.20 -8.34
CA PRO A 40 -15.93 -24.23 -9.21
C PRO A 40 -16.44 -25.42 -8.39
N GLY A 41 -17.64 -25.92 -8.69
CA GLY A 41 -18.26 -27.01 -7.93
C GLY A 41 -17.45 -28.31 -7.95
N THR A 42 -16.58 -28.49 -8.95
CA THR A 42 -15.76 -29.69 -9.16
C THR A 42 -14.36 -29.60 -8.54
N ALA A 43 -13.91 -28.43 -8.08
CA ALA A 43 -12.52 -28.17 -7.71
C ALA A 43 -12.20 -28.43 -6.23
N LYS A 44 -12.78 -29.47 -5.60
CA LYS A 44 -12.48 -29.91 -4.21
C LYS A 44 -12.39 -28.76 -3.18
N GLY A 45 -13.21 -27.71 -3.32
CA GLY A 45 -13.24 -26.57 -2.40
C GLY A 45 -12.17 -25.50 -2.62
N VAL A 46 -11.45 -25.52 -3.75
CA VAL A 46 -10.55 -24.44 -4.18
C VAL A 46 -11.36 -23.19 -4.56
N ILE A 47 -10.83 -22.04 -4.18
CA ILE A 47 -11.36 -20.72 -4.55
C ILE A 47 -10.31 -19.99 -5.37
N PHE A 48 -10.74 -19.40 -6.48
CA PHE A 48 -9.94 -18.50 -7.29
C PHE A 48 -10.37 -17.07 -7.01
N ILE A 49 -9.40 -16.19 -6.80
CA ILE A 49 -9.62 -14.76 -6.61
C ILE A 49 -8.79 -14.02 -7.63
N THR A 50 -9.40 -13.11 -8.39
CA THR A 50 -8.67 -12.19 -9.25
C THR A 50 -8.53 -10.86 -8.53
N LEU A 51 -7.29 -10.41 -8.33
CA LEU A 51 -6.98 -9.09 -7.81
C LEU A 51 -6.51 -8.18 -8.93
N GLU A 52 -6.74 -6.88 -8.79
CA GLU A 52 -6.27 -5.85 -9.72
C GLU A 52 -5.48 -4.76 -8.97
N ASP A 53 -4.37 -4.35 -9.58
CA ASP A 53 -3.66 -3.12 -9.27
C ASP A 53 -3.56 -2.25 -10.54
N GLU A 54 -2.96 -1.07 -10.45
CA GLU A 54 -2.81 -0.15 -11.57
C GLU A 54 -1.96 -0.70 -12.74
N THR A 55 -1.23 -1.78 -12.51
CA THR A 55 -0.33 -2.40 -13.49
C THR A 55 -0.92 -3.64 -14.15
N GLY A 56 -2.04 -4.16 -13.64
CA GLY A 56 -2.76 -5.28 -14.24
C GLY A 56 -3.47 -6.17 -13.22
N THR A 57 -3.71 -7.42 -13.62
CA THR A 57 -4.42 -8.40 -12.79
C THR A 57 -3.49 -9.51 -12.30
N CYS A 58 -3.83 -10.08 -11.14
CA CYS A 58 -3.16 -11.26 -10.62
C CYS A 58 -4.17 -12.30 -10.11
N ASN A 59 -3.88 -13.57 -10.42
CA ASN A 59 -4.76 -14.68 -10.09
C ASN A 59 -4.27 -15.39 -8.83
N VAL A 60 -5.09 -15.43 -7.80
CA VAL A 60 -4.80 -16.07 -6.52
C VAL A 60 -5.59 -17.37 -6.39
N VAL A 61 -4.89 -18.44 -6.04
CA VAL A 61 -5.48 -19.76 -5.74
C VAL A 61 -5.50 -19.96 -4.23
N VAL A 62 -6.69 -20.20 -3.69
CA VAL A 62 -6.91 -20.42 -2.25
C VAL A 62 -7.43 -21.84 -2.05
N TRP A 63 -6.58 -22.69 -1.48
CA TRP A 63 -6.96 -24.06 -1.11
C TRP A 63 -7.89 -24.06 0.12
N ALA A 64 -8.69 -25.12 0.26
CA ALA A 64 -9.68 -25.26 1.33
C ALA A 64 -9.12 -24.97 2.73
N LYS A 65 -7.94 -25.51 3.06
CA LYS A 65 -7.27 -25.27 4.35
C LYS A 65 -6.91 -23.80 4.59
N THR A 66 -6.43 -23.11 3.55
CA THR A 66 -6.12 -21.67 3.64
C THR A 66 -7.41 -20.87 3.75
N TYR A 67 -8.44 -21.22 2.98
CA TYR A 67 -9.75 -20.59 3.05
C TYR A 67 -10.38 -20.71 4.44
N GLU A 68 -10.36 -21.89 5.06
CA GLU A 68 -10.90 -22.10 6.41
C GLU A 68 -10.23 -21.17 7.43
N ARG A 69 -8.90 -20.99 7.32
CA ARG A 69 -8.14 -20.09 8.19
C ARG A 69 -8.45 -18.61 7.96
N PHE A 70 -8.64 -18.19 6.71
CA PHE A 70 -8.81 -16.80 6.31
C PHE A 70 -10.21 -16.49 5.77
N ARG A 71 -11.22 -17.23 6.23
CA ARG A 71 -12.59 -17.23 5.67
C ARG A 71 -13.17 -15.83 5.54
N ARG A 72 -13.05 -15.01 6.59
CA ARG A 72 -13.57 -13.65 6.62
C ARG A 72 -12.94 -12.77 5.53
N ALA A 73 -11.61 -12.79 5.42
CA ALA A 73 -10.90 -12.00 4.41
C ALA A 73 -11.27 -12.45 2.99
N VAL A 74 -11.34 -13.76 2.76
CA VAL A 74 -11.68 -14.32 1.44
C VAL A 74 -13.10 -13.93 1.03
N ILE A 75 -14.09 -13.98 1.93
CA ILE A 75 -15.49 -13.69 1.59
C ILE A 75 -15.73 -12.18 1.45
N ALA A 76 -15.27 -11.37 2.40
CA ALA A 76 -15.71 -9.99 2.55
C ALA A 76 -14.70 -8.93 2.08
N GLY A 77 -13.41 -9.28 1.93
CA GLY A 77 -12.37 -8.28 1.66
C GLY A 77 -12.52 -7.62 0.29
N ARG A 78 -12.59 -6.30 0.23
CA ARG A 78 -12.62 -5.52 -1.02
C ARG A 78 -11.22 -5.23 -1.54
N LEU A 79 -10.26 -5.09 -0.63
CA LEU A 79 -8.83 -4.94 -0.92
C LEU A 79 -8.07 -6.00 -0.11
N LEU A 80 -7.29 -6.83 -0.80
CA LEU A 80 -6.55 -7.91 -0.16
C LEU A 80 -5.06 -7.74 -0.34
N ARG A 81 -4.31 -8.06 0.72
CA ARG A 81 -2.87 -8.36 0.62
C ARG A 81 -2.70 -9.87 0.77
N VAL A 82 -2.11 -10.51 -0.23
CA VAL A 82 -1.91 -11.94 -0.28
C VAL A 82 -0.43 -12.25 -0.34
N THR A 83 0.06 -13.02 0.62
CA THR A 83 1.40 -13.61 0.54
C THR A 83 1.27 -15.08 0.18
N GLY A 84 2.02 -15.51 -0.82
CA GLY A 84 1.90 -16.85 -1.39
C GLY A 84 3.08 -17.23 -2.27
N ARG A 85 2.94 -18.31 -3.03
CA ARG A 85 3.97 -18.81 -3.92
C ARG A 85 3.54 -18.73 -5.37
N ILE A 86 4.48 -18.35 -6.24
CA ILE A 86 4.26 -18.37 -7.69
C ILE A 86 4.11 -19.81 -8.17
N GLN A 87 3.04 -20.08 -8.91
CA GLN A 87 2.83 -21.29 -9.67
C GLN A 87 2.52 -20.87 -11.12
N ARG A 88 3.23 -21.49 -12.07
CA ARG A 88 3.00 -21.26 -13.50
C ARG A 88 2.29 -22.47 -14.08
N GLU A 89 1.19 -22.23 -14.77
CA GLU A 89 0.50 -23.24 -15.56
C GLU A 89 0.30 -22.69 -16.96
N GLN A 90 1.00 -23.28 -17.93
CA GLN A 90 1.07 -22.79 -19.30
C GLN A 90 1.54 -21.32 -19.35
N GLU A 91 0.70 -20.40 -19.83
CA GLU A 91 0.98 -18.96 -19.94
C GLU A 91 0.46 -18.17 -18.73
N VAL A 92 -0.25 -18.80 -17.80
CA VAL A 92 -0.90 -18.11 -16.68
C VAL A 92 -0.07 -18.23 -15.41
N VAL A 93 0.15 -17.09 -14.76
CA VAL A 93 0.79 -17.01 -13.45
C VAL A 93 -0.28 -16.98 -12.35
N HIS A 94 -0.15 -17.89 -11.40
CA HIS A 94 -0.98 -17.99 -10.22
C HIS A 94 -0.16 -17.75 -8.95
N ILE A 95 -0.79 -17.14 -7.93
CA ILE A 95 -0.26 -17.06 -6.58
C ILE A 95 -1.03 -18.05 -5.70
N VAL A 96 -0.38 -19.11 -5.26
CA VAL A 96 -0.95 -20.03 -4.26
C VAL A 96 -0.87 -19.38 -2.89
N ALA A 97 -2.02 -19.04 -2.31
CA ALA A 97 -2.11 -18.26 -1.08
C ALA A 97 -1.66 -19.05 0.16
N GLU A 98 -0.79 -18.43 0.95
CA GLU A 98 -0.35 -18.91 2.27
C GLU A 98 -0.89 -18.03 3.41
N GLN A 99 -0.93 -16.71 3.19
CA GLN A 99 -1.49 -15.71 4.11
C GLN A 99 -2.35 -14.73 3.33
N ILE A 100 -3.51 -14.39 3.88
CA ILE A 100 -4.46 -13.46 3.28
C ILE A 100 -4.86 -12.46 4.35
N GLU A 101 -4.68 -11.18 4.04
CA GLU A 101 -5.01 -10.07 4.91
C GLU A 101 -6.05 -9.19 4.23
N ASP A 102 -7.13 -8.92 4.95
CA ASP A 102 -8.13 -7.94 4.55
C ASP A 102 -7.63 -6.55 4.94
N ILE A 103 -7.22 -5.77 3.94
CA ILE A 103 -6.74 -4.40 4.10
C ILE A 103 -7.77 -3.38 3.58
N SER A 104 -9.05 -3.79 3.49
CA SER A 104 -10.14 -2.93 3.00
C SER A 104 -10.32 -1.64 3.79
N ALA A 105 -9.87 -1.59 5.05
CA ALA A 105 -9.88 -0.37 5.86
C ALA A 105 -9.05 0.77 5.23
N LEU A 106 -8.04 0.44 4.40
CA LEU A 106 -7.28 1.45 3.66
C LEU A 106 -8.12 2.17 2.62
N LEU A 107 -9.14 1.51 2.05
CA LEU A 107 -10.06 2.16 1.11
C LEU A 107 -10.88 3.24 1.81
N ASP A 108 -11.25 3.00 3.07
CA ASP A 108 -12.04 3.97 3.84
C ASP A 108 -11.22 5.25 4.12
N THR A 109 -9.89 5.16 4.16
CA THR A 109 -9.01 6.35 4.29
C THR A 109 -9.00 7.25 3.05
N LEU A 110 -9.37 6.73 1.88
CA LEU A 110 -9.49 7.54 0.65
C LEU A 110 -10.75 8.42 0.68
N LEU A 111 -11.75 8.01 1.45
CA LEU A 111 -12.99 8.76 1.67
C LEU A 111 -12.90 9.73 2.84
N ALA A 112 -11.88 9.56 3.70
CA ALA A 112 -11.64 10.47 4.81
C ALA A 112 -11.29 11.86 4.25
N PRO A 113 -11.82 12.94 4.84
CA PRO A 113 -11.37 14.27 4.49
C PRO A 113 -9.86 14.35 4.71
N PRO A 114 -9.11 15.04 3.81
CA PRO A 114 -7.68 15.17 3.98
C PRO A 114 -7.40 15.73 5.38
N PRO A 115 -6.37 15.22 6.08
CA PRO A 115 -6.01 15.76 7.38
C PRO A 115 -5.87 17.28 7.24
N ALA A 116 -6.46 18.02 8.17
CA ALA A 116 -6.31 19.47 8.20
C ALA A 116 -4.82 19.77 8.03
N PRO A 117 -4.44 20.71 7.13
CA PRO A 117 -3.04 21.01 6.90
C PRO A 117 -2.39 21.21 8.26
N SER A 118 -1.40 20.38 8.57
CA SER A 118 -0.60 20.57 9.78
C SER A 118 -0.13 22.01 9.69
N ALA A 119 -0.54 22.84 10.66
CA ALA A 119 -0.07 24.20 10.74
C ALA A 119 1.44 24.09 10.71
N SER A 120 2.04 24.49 9.58
CA SER A 120 3.47 24.68 9.46
C SER A 120 3.85 25.43 10.72
N ALA A 121 4.77 24.88 11.51
CA ALA A 121 5.34 25.61 12.62
C ALA A 121 5.88 26.92 12.03
N GLN A 122 5.08 28.00 12.12
CA GLN A 122 5.55 29.32 11.82
C GLN A 122 6.64 29.56 12.85
N PRO A 123 7.91 29.76 12.45
CA PRO A 123 8.91 30.20 13.40
C PRO A 123 8.35 31.47 14.06
N PRO A 124 8.47 31.61 15.39
CA PRO A 124 7.87 32.74 16.09
C PRO A 124 8.36 34.03 15.45
N VAL A 125 7.41 34.82 14.94
CA VAL A 125 7.68 36.18 14.46
C VAL A 125 8.31 36.92 15.64
N ALA A 126 9.59 37.27 15.51
CA ALA A 126 10.27 38.10 16.49
C ALA A 126 9.45 39.40 16.66
N LYS A 127 9.00 39.67 17.88
CA LYS A 127 8.38 40.96 18.23
C LYS A 127 9.32 42.06 17.75
N GLY A 128 8.81 42.93 16.87
CA GLY A 128 9.54 44.08 16.36
C GLY A 128 10.17 44.86 17.52
N ALA A 129 11.48 45.09 17.42
CA ALA A 129 12.16 46.04 18.25
C ALA A 129 11.47 47.40 18.09
N GLN A 130 11.02 47.99 19.20
CA GLN A 130 10.56 49.37 19.23
C GLN A 130 11.71 50.27 18.78
N ASP A 131 11.45 51.10 17.77
CA ASP A 131 12.34 52.18 17.38
C ASP A 131 12.61 53.08 18.59
N PRO A 132 13.87 53.40 18.92
CA PRO A 132 14.14 54.37 19.96
C PRO A 132 13.72 55.77 19.48
N ALA A 133 12.98 56.48 20.33
CA ALA A 133 12.51 57.83 20.09
C ALA A 133 13.64 58.80 19.68
N PRO A 134 13.37 59.82 18.84
CA PRO A 134 14.38 60.79 18.43
C PRO A 134 14.81 61.65 19.62
N ARG A 135 16.12 61.82 19.80
CA ARG A 135 16.71 62.73 20.80
C ARG A 135 16.37 64.18 20.46
N PRO A 136 16.05 65.05 21.44
CA PRO A 136 15.89 66.47 21.18
C PRO A 136 17.24 67.12 20.84
N ALA A 137 17.23 67.98 19.83
CA ALA A 137 18.38 68.78 19.42
C ALA A 137 18.71 69.86 20.47
N LEU A 138 19.99 70.02 20.83
CA LEU A 138 20.46 71.16 21.61
C LEU A 138 20.48 72.43 20.74
N PRO A 139 20.04 73.60 21.26
CA PRO A 139 20.23 74.86 20.56
C PRO A 139 21.70 75.30 20.57
N ALA A 140 22.14 75.86 19.44
CA ALA A 140 23.48 76.38 19.22
C ALA A 140 23.80 77.58 20.11
N PRO A 141 25.08 77.82 20.46
CA PRO A 141 25.49 78.99 21.24
C PRO A 141 25.37 80.27 20.40
N GLY A 142 24.70 81.29 20.95
CA GLY A 142 24.62 82.64 20.37
C GLY A 142 25.91 83.43 20.54
N LEU A 143 26.09 84.45 19.68
CA LEU A 143 27.03 85.55 19.85
C LEU A 143 26.61 86.49 20.99
#